data_AF-A0A0Q6TD80-F1
#
_entry.id   AF-A0A0Q6TD80-F1
#
_cell.length_a   1.000
_cell.length_b   1.000
_cell.length_c   1.000
_cell.angle_alpha   90.00
_cell.angle_beta   90.00
_cell.angle_gamma   90.00
#
_symmetry.space_group_name_H-M   'P 1'
#
loop_
_entity.id
_entity.type
_entity.pdbx_description
1 polymer ?
#
loop_
_entity_poly.entity_id
_entity_poly.type
_entity_poly.pdbx_seq_one_letter_code
_entity_poly.pdbx_strand_id
1 'polypeptide(L)'
;MRTMTWLLFGATTVAALAYAHAADPSSDPYGLWKTLQGAMYKIHSGSVADRAPPTAKDRMLTLLIDGQGAKDVFESIGPDVQPVCSGVDKDRDRRRKGIYCTYSAEDARTKEGPYRCWIGVNLLTGGTETTVSC
;
A
#
# COMPACT_ATOMS: atom_id res chain seq x y z
N MET A 1 -59.03 -17.88 47.33
CA MET A 1 -58.56 -19.08 46.58
C MET A 1 -57.29 -18.67 45.84
N ARG A 2 -56.18 -19.36 46.13
CA ARG A 2 -54.80 -18.96 45.80
C ARG A 2 -54.49 -19.22 44.33
N THR A 3 -53.92 -18.21 43.68
CA THR A 3 -53.39 -18.21 42.31
C THR A 3 -52.24 -19.20 42.15
N MET A 4 -52.31 -20.01 41.09
CA MET A 4 -51.37 -21.09 40.77
C MET A 4 -50.29 -20.59 39.82
N THR A 5 -49.05 -20.62 40.29
CA THR A 5 -47.82 -20.33 39.55
C THR A 5 -47.48 -21.46 38.59
N TRP A 6 -47.21 -21.17 37.31
CA TRP A 6 -46.42 -22.03 36.44
C TRP A 6 -45.42 -21.19 35.64
N LEU A 7 -44.14 -21.39 35.96
CA LEU A 7 -42.97 -20.94 35.22
C LEU A 7 -42.83 -21.79 33.95
N LEU A 8 -42.67 -21.17 32.78
CA LEU A 8 -41.98 -21.82 31.66
C LEU A 8 -41.00 -20.83 31.02
N PHE A 9 -39.75 -21.26 31.08
CA PHE A 9 -38.55 -20.70 30.47
C PHE A 9 -38.64 -20.77 28.94
N GLY A 10 -38.34 -19.67 28.24
CA GLY A 10 -38.12 -19.64 26.80
C GLY A 10 -36.88 -18.79 26.52
N ALA A 11 -35.77 -19.47 26.25
CA ALA A 11 -34.42 -18.92 26.21
C ALA A 11 -34.23 -17.84 25.12
N THR A 12 -33.74 -16.69 25.56
CA THR A 12 -33.16 -15.62 24.76
C THR A 12 -31.84 -16.08 24.13
N THR A 13 -31.86 -16.48 22.86
CA THR A 13 -30.63 -16.61 22.06
C THR A 13 -30.17 -15.23 21.61
N VAL A 14 -29.46 -14.54 22.50
CA VAL A 14 -28.68 -13.35 22.12
C VAL A 14 -27.54 -13.84 21.23
N ALA A 15 -27.65 -13.59 19.92
CA ALA A 15 -26.56 -13.77 18.98
C ALA A 15 -25.38 -12.92 19.48
N ALA A 16 -24.34 -13.58 19.99
CA ALA A 16 -23.08 -12.95 20.31
C ALA A 16 -22.48 -12.44 19.00
N LEU A 17 -22.68 -11.15 18.72
CA LEU A 17 -21.86 -10.39 17.80
C LEU A 17 -20.44 -10.46 18.34
N ALA A 18 -19.66 -11.43 17.84
CA ALA A 18 -18.23 -11.44 18.02
C ALA A 18 -17.71 -10.17 17.36
N TYR A 19 -17.43 -9.14 18.17
CA TYR A 19 -16.61 -8.01 17.77
C TYR A 19 -15.24 -8.57 17.40
N ALA A 20 -15.07 -8.92 16.13
CA ALA A 20 -13.75 -9.04 15.54
C ALA A 20 -13.16 -7.63 15.48
N HIS A 21 -12.66 -7.14 16.61
CA HIS A 21 -11.65 -6.11 16.58
C HIS A 21 -10.45 -6.75 15.89
N ALA A 22 -10.30 -6.49 14.60
CA ALA A 22 -9.02 -6.68 13.93
C ALA A 22 -8.04 -5.76 14.66
N ALA A 23 -7.34 -6.32 15.65
CA ALA A 23 -6.25 -5.64 16.31
C ALA A 23 -5.25 -5.24 15.22
N ASP A 24 -4.85 -3.97 15.22
CA ASP A 24 -3.78 -3.51 14.33
C ASP A 24 -2.55 -4.41 14.57
N PRO A 25 -2.11 -5.20 13.57
CA PRO A 25 -1.00 -6.12 13.75
C PRO A 25 0.32 -5.40 14.05
N SER A 26 0.39 -4.08 13.84
CA SER A 26 1.58 -3.28 14.12
C SER A 26 1.86 -3.11 15.62
N SER A 27 0.89 -3.39 16.50
CA SER A 27 0.95 -3.06 17.93
C SER A 27 1.10 -1.55 18.22
N ASP A 28 0.77 -0.69 17.26
CA ASP A 28 0.78 0.78 17.43
C ASP A 28 -0.39 1.24 18.31
N PRO A 29 -0.13 1.90 19.45
CA PRO A 29 -1.19 2.44 20.30
C PRO A 29 -2.02 3.54 19.64
N TYR A 30 -1.52 4.15 18.55
CA TYR A 30 -2.21 5.23 17.83
C TYR A 30 -3.01 4.74 16.62
N GLY A 31 -2.83 3.48 16.18
CA GLY A 31 -3.56 2.89 15.06
C GLY A 31 -3.40 3.64 13.73
N LEU A 32 -2.24 4.24 13.49
CA LEU A 32 -1.98 5.05 12.29
C LEU A 32 -1.51 4.20 11.09
N TRP A 33 -1.22 2.92 11.32
CA TRP A 33 -0.77 2.03 10.27
C TRP A 33 -1.89 1.69 9.30
N LYS A 34 -1.58 1.87 8.01
CA LYS A 34 -2.45 1.43 6.92
C LYS A 34 -1.87 0.16 6.32
N THR A 35 -2.73 -0.83 6.09
CA THR A 35 -2.34 -2.03 5.35
C THR A 35 -2.18 -1.69 3.87
N LEU A 36 -1.10 -2.17 3.27
CA LEU A 36 -0.87 -2.06 1.83
C LEU A 36 -1.45 -3.31 1.16
N GLN A 37 -2.61 -3.16 0.51
CA GLN A 37 -3.19 -4.20 -0.32
C GLN A 37 -2.52 -4.23 -1.69
N GLY A 38 -2.15 -5.41 -2.18
CA GLY A 38 -1.58 -5.57 -3.53
C GLY A 38 -0.14 -5.08 -3.69
N ALA A 39 0.58 -4.81 -2.59
CA ALA A 39 1.99 -4.46 -2.67
C ALA A 39 2.84 -5.65 -3.14
N MET A 40 3.80 -5.37 -4.00
CA MET A 40 4.84 -6.30 -4.42
C MET A 40 6.20 -5.76 -4.00
N TYR A 41 7.17 -6.63 -3.78
CA TYR A 41 8.55 -6.20 -3.58
C TYR A 41 9.51 -7.04 -4.41
N LYS A 42 10.69 -6.48 -4.65
CA LYS A 42 11.79 -7.18 -5.30
C LYS A 42 13.11 -6.78 -4.66
N ILE A 43 13.99 -7.75 -4.47
CA ILE A 43 15.40 -7.50 -4.14
C ILE A 43 16.22 -7.77 -5.40
N HIS A 44 17.00 -6.80 -5.86
CA HIS A 44 17.72 -6.88 -7.14
C HIS A 44 19.04 -6.10 -7.11
N SER A 45 19.83 -6.25 -8.17
CA SER A 45 20.92 -5.32 -8.52
C SER A 45 20.42 -4.33 -9.57
N GLY A 46 21.04 -3.16 -9.67
CA GLY A 46 20.69 -2.12 -10.64
C GLY A 46 19.25 -1.61 -10.48
N SER A 47 18.60 -1.33 -11.61
CA SER A 47 17.19 -0.94 -11.67
C SER A 47 16.25 -2.16 -11.65
N VAL A 48 14.95 -1.94 -11.44
CA VAL A 48 13.94 -2.98 -11.52
C VAL A 48 13.92 -3.63 -12.92
N ALA A 49 14.23 -2.84 -13.96
CA ALA A 49 14.24 -3.25 -15.37
C ALA A 49 15.40 -4.17 -15.74
N ASP A 50 16.54 -4.07 -15.05
CA ASP A 50 17.76 -4.84 -15.37
C ASP A 50 17.63 -6.34 -15.06
N ARG A 51 16.62 -6.72 -14.26
CA ARG A 51 16.29 -8.12 -13.90
C ARG A 51 17.46 -8.94 -13.32
N ALA A 52 18.53 -8.29 -12.88
CA ALA A 52 19.68 -8.97 -12.30
C ALA A 52 19.41 -9.40 -10.84
N PRO A 53 19.90 -10.58 -10.41
CA PRO A 53 19.87 -10.98 -9.02
C PRO A 53 20.73 -10.04 -8.15
N PRO A 54 20.40 -9.88 -6.86
CA PRO A 54 21.22 -9.07 -5.94
C PRO A 54 22.61 -9.67 -5.76
N THR A 55 23.61 -8.81 -5.56
CA THR A 55 24.99 -9.20 -5.27
C THR A 55 25.43 -8.77 -3.87
N ALA A 56 26.70 -8.97 -3.55
CA ALA A 56 27.31 -8.47 -2.31
C ALA A 56 27.67 -6.97 -2.38
N LYS A 57 27.79 -6.41 -3.59
CA LYS A 57 28.18 -5.01 -3.82
C LYS A 57 27.02 -4.14 -4.31
N ASP A 58 25.92 -4.77 -4.68
CA ASP A 58 24.72 -4.11 -5.18
C ASP A 58 23.49 -4.91 -4.73
N ARG A 59 22.63 -4.26 -3.95
CA ARG A 59 21.44 -4.88 -3.38
C ARG A 59 20.40 -3.81 -3.07
N MET A 60 19.41 -3.70 -3.94
CA MET A 60 18.28 -2.78 -3.82
C MET A 60 17.03 -3.53 -3.41
N LEU A 61 16.27 -2.98 -2.48
CA LEU A 61 14.87 -3.31 -2.25
C LEU A 61 14.01 -2.30 -3.00
N THR A 62 13.13 -2.77 -3.87
CA THR A 62 12.07 -1.94 -4.43
C THR A 62 10.72 -2.45 -3.98
N LEU A 63 9.91 -1.58 -3.39
CA LEU A 63 8.49 -1.82 -3.15
C LEU A 63 7.69 -1.19 -4.29
N LEU A 64 6.78 -1.96 -4.87
CA LEU A 64 5.74 -1.52 -5.78
C LEU A 64 4.42 -1.52 -5.00
N ILE A 65 3.75 -0.37 -4.97
CA ILE A 65 2.43 -0.22 -4.36
C ILE A 65 1.46 0.38 -5.38
N ASP A 66 0.23 -0.09 -5.34
CA ASP A 66 -0.88 0.34 -6.19
C ASP A 66 -2.07 0.84 -5.33
N GLY A 67 -3.12 1.35 -5.98
CA GLY A 67 -4.39 1.69 -5.33
C GLY A 67 -4.29 2.83 -4.31
N GLN A 68 -5.06 2.71 -3.21
CA GLN A 68 -5.19 3.78 -2.22
C GLN A 68 -3.87 4.12 -1.53
N GLY A 69 -3.03 3.13 -1.24
CA GLY A 69 -1.71 3.35 -0.65
C GLY A 69 -0.79 4.16 -1.58
N ALA A 70 -0.81 3.86 -2.88
CA ALA A 70 -0.07 4.62 -3.88
C ALA A 70 -0.61 6.06 -4.01
N LYS A 71 -1.94 6.24 -3.99
CA LYS A 71 -2.55 7.57 -4.02
C LYS A 71 -2.12 8.43 -2.84
N ASP A 72 -2.19 7.89 -1.62
CA ASP A 72 -1.79 8.60 -0.40
C ASP A 72 -0.34 9.08 -0.48
N VAL A 73 0.57 8.24 -0.98
CA VAL A 73 1.98 8.60 -1.18
C VAL A 73 2.13 9.63 -2.30
N PHE A 74 1.51 9.42 -3.46
CA PHE A 74 1.56 10.35 -4.60
C PHE A 74 1.13 11.76 -4.20
N GLU A 75 0.04 11.87 -3.43
CA GLU A 75 -0.47 13.15 -2.95
C GLU A 75 0.46 13.83 -1.92
N SER A 76 1.38 13.08 -1.32
CA SER A 76 2.26 13.54 -0.23
C SER A 76 3.68 13.94 -0.66
N ILE A 77 4.20 13.49 -1.81
CA ILE A 77 5.64 13.60 -2.14
C ILE A 77 6.08 14.86 -2.92
N GLY A 78 5.19 15.82 -3.11
CA GLY A 78 5.48 17.11 -3.77
C GLY A 78 4.67 17.36 -5.04
N PRO A 79 4.94 18.44 -5.80
CA PRO A 79 4.21 18.76 -7.02
C PRO A 79 4.56 17.81 -8.16
N ASP A 80 3.76 17.88 -9.23
CA ASP A 80 3.99 17.12 -10.45
C ASP A 80 5.30 17.56 -11.12
N VAL A 81 6.05 16.60 -11.67
CA VAL A 81 7.28 16.87 -12.43
C VAL A 81 6.99 16.88 -13.93
N GLN A 82 7.77 17.67 -14.66
CA GLN A 82 7.74 17.72 -16.11
C GLN A 82 9.16 17.51 -16.67
N PRO A 83 9.32 16.77 -17.77
CA PRO A 83 8.26 16.04 -18.50
C PRO A 83 7.77 14.79 -17.75
N VAL A 84 6.50 14.43 -17.98
CA VAL A 84 5.92 13.13 -17.61
C VAL A 84 6.36 12.04 -18.59
N CYS A 85 6.52 10.80 -18.11
CA CYS A 85 7.20 9.77 -18.90
C CYS A 85 6.31 9.00 -19.87
N SER A 86 5.01 8.93 -19.65
CA SER A 86 4.09 8.27 -20.58
C SER A 86 3.77 9.10 -21.83
N GLY A 87 3.88 10.44 -21.74
CA GLY A 87 3.48 11.36 -22.81
C GLY A 87 1.97 11.38 -23.10
N VAL A 88 1.15 10.70 -22.29
CA VAL A 88 -0.31 10.65 -22.40
C VAL A 88 -0.93 11.88 -21.72
N ASP A 89 -1.99 12.43 -22.33
CA ASP A 89 -2.67 13.59 -21.77
C ASP A 89 -3.26 13.27 -20.39
N LYS A 90 -3.05 14.19 -19.43
CA LYS A 90 -3.47 14.09 -18.02
C LYS A 90 -2.72 13.07 -17.15
N ASP A 91 -1.74 12.37 -17.70
CA ASP A 91 -0.82 11.59 -16.87
C ASP A 91 0.07 12.52 -16.04
N ARG A 92 0.46 12.05 -14.87
CA ARG A 92 1.21 12.85 -13.90
C ARG A 92 2.28 12.01 -13.25
N ASP A 93 3.47 12.58 -13.13
CA ASP A 93 4.57 11.98 -12.40
C ASP A 93 4.90 12.82 -11.17
N ARG A 94 5.23 12.16 -10.07
CA ARG A 94 5.77 12.79 -8.86
C ARG A 94 6.95 12.00 -8.37
N ARG A 95 8.03 12.70 -8.02
CA ARG A 95 9.31 12.06 -7.66
C ARG A 95 9.94 12.76 -6.48
N ARG A 96 10.49 11.98 -5.55
CA ARG A 96 11.22 12.48 -4.39
C ARG A 96 12.23 11.44 -3.93
N LYS A 97 13.52 11.69 -4.19
CA LYS A 97 14.62 10.74 -3.89
C LYS A 97 14.28 9.34 -4.46
N GLY A 98 14.31 8.30 -3.65
CA GLY A 98 13.96 6.92 -4.06
C GLY A 98 12.47 6.66 -4.27
N ILE A 99 11.59 7.65 -4.15
CA ILE A 99 10.16 7.51 -4.43
C ILE A 99 9.86 8.02 -5.84
N TYR A 100 9.26 7.16 -6.65
CA TYR A 100 8.76 7.47 -7.98
C TYR A 100 7.28 7.08 -8.03
N CYS A 101 6.38 8.00 -8.35
CA CYS A 101 4.96 7.70 -8.49
C CYS A 101 4.40 8.24 -9.79
N THR A 102 3.43 7.50 -10.35
CA THR A 102 2.67 7.86 -11.54
C THR A 102 1.18 7.87 -11.24
N TYR A 103 0.47 8.75 -11.93
CA TYR A 103 -0.96 8.68 -12.18
C TYR A 103 -1.17 8.46 -13.68
N SER A 104 -1.85 7.37 -14.03
CA SER A 104 -2.27 7.03 -15.40
C SER A 104 -3.76 7.30 -15.55
N ALA A 105 -4.13 8.23 -16.43
CA ALA A 105 -5.53 8.58 -16.66
C ALA A 105 -6.32 7.42 -17.29
N GLU A 106 -5.66 6.58 -18.08
CA GLU A 106 -6.25 5.39 -18.72
C GLU A 106 -6.64 4.33 -17.68
N ASP A 107 -5.86 4.21 -16.61
CA ASP A 107 -6.05 3.19 -15.57
C ASP A 107 -7.11 3.59 -14.51
N ALA A 108 -7.76 4.74 -14.66
CA ALA A 108 -8.70 5.28 -13.66
C ALA A 108 -9.91 4.37 -13.38
N ARG A 109 -10.22 3.44 -14.28
CA ARG A 109 -11.34 2.48 -14.15
C ARG A 109 -10.88 1.04 -13.93
N THR A 110 -9.58 0.79 -13.81
CA THR A 110 -9.03 -0.54 -13.52
C THR A 110 -9.22 -0.90 -12.05
N LYS A 111 -9.06 -2.18 -11.72
CA LYS A 111 -9.17 -2.66 -10.34
C LYS A 111 -7.99 -2.17 -9.50
N GLU A 112 -6.81 -2.09 -10.11
CA GLU A 112 -5.55 -1.63 -9.52
C GLU A 112 -5.58 -0.10 -9.30
N GLY A 113 -6.38 0.60 -10.12
CA GLY A 113 -6.54 2.03 -10.07
C GLY A 113 -5.41 2.79 -10.77
N PRO A 114 -5.51 4.13 -10.86
CA PRO A 114 -4.62 4.91 -11.69
C PRO A 114 -3.27 5.23 -11.03
N TYR A 115 -3.12 4.95 -9.74
CA TYR A 115 -1.94 5.32 -8.96
C TYR A 115 -1.00 4.14 -8.77
N ARG A 116 0.28 4.38 -9.06
CA ARG A 116 1.35 3.44 -8.84
C ARG A 116 2.57 4.14 -8.28
N CYS A 117 3.22 3.56 -7.28
CA CYS A 117 4.45 4.07 -6.72
C CYS A 117 5.50 2.97 -6.57
N TRP A 118 6.76 3.35 -6.82
CA TRP A 118 7.94 2.57 -6.51
C TRP A 118 8.77 3.29 -5.45
N ILE A 119 9.19 2.54 -4.45
CA ILE A 119 10.05 3.02 -3.37
C ILE A 119 11.31 2.17 -3.36
N GLY A 120 12.45 2.77 -3.71
CA GLY A 120 13.75 2.11 -3.74
C GLY A 120 14.60 2.43 -2.52
N VAL A 121 15.21 1.38 -1.95
CA VAL A 121 16.14 1.46 -0.82
C VAL A 121 17.38 0.62 -1.13
N ASN A 122 18.55 1.21 -1.02
CA ASN A 122 19.82 0.50 -1.05
C ASN A 122 20.01 -0.22 0.28
N LEU A 123 20.02 -1.56 0.27
CA LEU A 123 20.13 -2.37 1.48
C LEU A 123 21.55 -2.43 2.05
N LEU A 124 22.56 -1.94 1.31
CA LEU A 124 23.94 -1.86 1.80
C LEU A 124 24.20 -0.54 2.53
N THR A 125 23.61 0.56 2.05
CA THR A 125 23.84 1.90 2.62
C THR A 125 22.69 2.39 3.49
N GLY A 126 21.50 1.81 3.36
CA GLY A 126 20.25 2.32 3.94
C GLY A 126 19.70 3.56 3.23
N GLY A 127 20.35 4.04 2.17
CA GLY A 127 19.92 5.20 1.41
C GLY A 127 18.69 4.92 0.54
N THR A 128 17.87 5.94 0.29
CA THR A 128 16.79 5.86 -0.70
C THR A 128 17.36 6.12 -2.09
N GLU A 129 17.13 5.21 -3.02
CA GLU A 129 17.64 5.30 -4.39
C GLU A 129 16.52 5.09 -5.41
N THR A 130 16.58 5.80 -6.52
CA THR A 130 15.60 5.64 -7.59
C THR A 130 15.93 4.36 -8.36
N THR A 131 15.05 3.37 -8.28
CA THR A 131 15.24 2.05 -8.91
C THR A 131 14.40 1.85 -10.17
N VAL A 132 13.60 2.84 -10.54
CA VAL A 132 12.78 2.88 -11.75
C VAL A 132 13.10 4.16 -12.50
N SER A 133 13.38 4.03 -13.79
CA SER A 133 13.56 5.18 -14.66
C SER A 133 12.35 5.34 -15.57
N CYS A 134 12.25 6.54 -16.12
CA CYS A 134 11.71 6.72 -17.45
C CYS A 134 12.71 6.17 -18.48
#